data_AF-A0A956JWG8-F1
#
_entry.id   AF-A0A956JWG8-F1
#
_cell.length_a   1.000
_cell.length_b   1.000
_cell.length_c   1.000
_cell.angle_alpha   90.00
_cell.angle_beta   90.00
_cell.angle_gamma   90.00
#
_symmetry.space_group_name_H-M   'P 1'
#
loop_
_entity.id
_entity.type
_entity.pdbx_description
1 polymer ?
#
loop_
_entity_poly.entity_id
_entity_poly.type
_entity_poly.pdbx_seq_one_letter_code
_entity_poly.pdbx_strand_id
1 'polypeptide(L)'
;MPHKKTLIAVLVSLVLAASGCAEDDPKPSGLDGRSEAGTDASDGGVADIFVDGQGGCLSWHKLVAPANNNKPSCVAEADEYQPANTANDTWPACISDDNTYHRVLPDISSIARVAGFEGIVAKLLVGAKNPTAQDFVDARVIYSEPEGLDSRVSRREDEHVPAAAKVCADMTQSEIDANAERCVGQAQIQPLLNKAFADGANGLEPLDNAARIEAGLLWFLYVSTYKEAFTCTNVTKDCDSSYAYYTGGEARAGGKGLARYVREVSTQAHDRVFDGILAVRCWRDLDPDVPAKDTARRDQALAQMDKALLRGIALLVKARVSVLPLICEAHRPAAWITVQILGRVLDRAARARNTTLADLLKNAIASPTPPSSTVQIQAALDGLFPCP
;
A
#
# COMPACT_ATOMS: atom_id res chain seq x y z
N MET A 1 -45.09 36.09 -29.55
CA MET A 1 -44.72 34.66 -29.61
C MET A 1 -43.20 34.51 -29.53
N PRO A 2 -42.63 34.10 -28.39
CA PRO A 2 -41.27 33.58 -28.33
C PRO A 2 -41.26 32.13 -27.81
N HIS A 3 -40.62 31.22 -28.56
CA HIS A 3 -40.42 29.83 -28.17
C HIS A 3 -39.28 29.73 -27.14
N LYS A 4 -39.62 29.30 -25.91
CA LYS A 4 -38.65 28.77 -24.94
C LYS A 4 -38.28 27.34 -25.34
N LYS A 5 -36.99 27.09 -25.57
CA LYS A 5 -36.43 25.73 -25.67
C LYS A 5 -35.97 25.29 -24.29
N THR A 6 -36.60 24.26 -23.75
CA THR A 6 -36.20 23.58 -22.52
C THR A 6 -35.13 22.54 -22.89
N LEU A 7 -33.92 22.71 -22.37
CA LEU A 7 -32.90 21.65 -22.39
C LEU A 7 -33.24 20.66 -21.27
N ILE A 8 -33.55 19.42 -21.63
CA ILE A 8 -33.65 18.29 -20.70
C ILE A 8 -32.26 17.64 -20.66
N ALA A 9 -31.57 17.79 -19.54
CA ALA A 9 -30.37 17.02 -19.24
C ALA A 9 -30.79 15.63 -18.77
N VAL A 10 -30.50 14.61 -19.58
CA VAL A 10 -30.68 13.20 -19.21
C VAL A 10 -29.44 12.78 -18.43
N LEU A 11 -29.58 12.61 -17.11
CA LEU A 11 -28.61 11.91 -16.28
C LEU A 11 -28.72 10.41 -16.62
N VAL A 12 -27.71 9.87 -17.30
CA VAL A 12 -27.58 8.42 -17.48
C VAL A 12 -26.69 7.92 -16.34
N SER A 13 -27.29 7.32 -15.32
CA SER A 13 -26.57 6.55 -14.31
C SER A 13 -26.10 5.24 -14.93
N LEU A 14 -24.86 5.21 -15.43
CA LEU A 14 -24.19 3.96 -15.79
C LEU A 14 -23.76 3.25 -14.50
N VAL A 15 -24.49 2.19 -14.13
CA VAL A 15 -24.02 1.23 -13.13
C VAL A 15 -23.01 0.32 -13.82
N LEU A 16 -21.73 0.71 -13.81
CA LEU A 16 -20.63 -0.18 -14.18
C LEU A 16 -20.41 -1.16 -13.03
N ALA A 17 -20.63 -2.44 -13.29
CA ALA A 17 -20.32 -3.52 -12.37
C ALA A 17 -18.79 -3.56 -12.18
N ALA A 18 -18.32 -3.10 -11.02
CA ALA A 18 -16.96 -3.40 -10.58
C ALA A 18 -16.90 -4.92 -10.39
N SER A 19 -16.14 -5.62 -11.24
CA SER A 19 -15.90 -7.05 -11.09
C SER A 19 -15.05 -7.27 -9.85
N GLY A 20 -15.69 -7.61 -8.73
CA GLY A 20 -14.99 -8.13 -7.57
C GLY A 20 -14.40 -9.51 -7.86
N CYS A 21 -13.44 -9.94 -7.05
CA CYS A 21 -12.67 -11.16 -7.24
C CYS A 21 -13.51 -12.43 -6.98
N ALA A 22 -14.44 -12.75 -7.88
CA ALA A 22 -15.21 -13.98 -7.88
C ALA A 22 -14.54 -15.05 -8.76
N GLU A 23 -13.35 -15.51 -8.37
CA GLU A 23 -12.79 -16.76 -8.89
C GLU A 23 -12.34 -17.62 -7.71
N ASP A 24 -12.62 -18.92 -7.82
CA ASP A 24 -12.51 -19.93 -6.77
C ASP A 24 -11.14 -19.91 -6.08
N ASP A 25 -11.15 -19.56 -4.80
CA ASP A 25 -9.97 -19.46 -3.96
C ASP A 25 -9.37 -20.87 -3.71
N PRO A 26 -8.08 -21.13 -4.00
CA PRO A 26 -7.44 -22.34 -3.52
C PRO A 26 -7.39 -22.31 -1.99
N LYS A 27 -7.79 -23.40 -1.36
CA LYS A 27 -7.56 -23.61 0.07
C LYS A 27 -6.06 -23.56 0.34
N PRO A 28 -5.59 -22.87 1.40
CA PRO A 28 -4.19 -22.93 1.78
C PRO A 28 -3.82 -24.38 2.08
N SER A 29 -3.04 -25.00 1.19
CA SER A 29 -2.40 -26.27 1.48
C SER A 29 -1.20 -25.98 2.38
N GLY A 30 -1.30 -26.29 3.67
CA GLY A 30 -0.13 -26.42 4.54
C GLY A 30 -0.05 -25.52 5.77
N LEU A 31 -1.15 -24.95 6.25
CA LEU A 31 -1.20 -24.37 7.60
C LEU A 31 -2.26 -25.14 8.40
N ASP A 32 -1.82 -26.23 9.02
CA ASP A 32 -2.64 -26.97 9.99
C ASP A 32 -3.09 -26.01 11.09
N GLY A 33 -4.41 -25.97 11.29
CA GLY A 33 -5.09 -25.08 12.22
C GLY A 33 -4.66 -25.26 13.67
N ARG A 34 -3.62 -24.53 14.08
CA ARG A 34 -3.38 -24.20 15.48
C ARG A 34 -3.68 -22.74 15.71
N SER A 35 -4.86 -22.51 16.25
CA SER A 35 -5.17 -21.35 17.07
C SER A 35 -4.32 -21.43 18.34
N GLU A 36 -3.13 -20.82 18.33
CA GLU A 36 -2.44 -20.50 19.58
C GLU A 36 -2.76 -19.06 19.94
N ALA A 37 -3.76 -18.93 20.82
CA ALA A 37 -3.83 -17.81 21.75
C ALA A 37 -2.58 -17.90 22.64
N GLY A 38 -1.53 -17.17 22.26
CA GLY A 38 -0.27 -17.09 22.97
C GLY A 38 0.06 -15.63 23.27
N THR A 39 -0.21 -15.21 24.50
CA THR A 39 0.35 -14.00 25.09
C THR A 39 1.85 -14.19 25.23
N ASP A 40 2.63 -13.67 24.29
CA ASP A 40 4.02 -13.30 24.52
C ASP A 40 4.36 -12.10 23.63
N ALA A 41 4.21 -10.93 24.23
CA ALA A 41 4.85 -9.71 23.79
C ALA A 41 6.36 -9.83 24.06
N SER A 42 7.06 -10.66 23.28
CA SER A 42 8.51 -10.51 23.15
C SER A 42 8.75 -9.49 22.05
N ASP A 43 9.17 -8.32 22.51
CA ASP A 43 9.78 -7.23 21.76
C ASP A 43 10.79 -7.75 20.72
N GLY A 44 10.28 -8.04 19.52
CA GLY A 44 11.06 -8.33 18.33
C GLY A 44 11.34 -7.07 17.53
N GLY A 45 11.49 -5.92 18.21
CA GLY A 45 12.05 -4.73 17.61
C GLY A 45 13.39 -5.08 17.01
N VAL A 46 13.44 -5.27 15.69
CA VAL A 46 14.67 -5.47 14.93
C VAL A 46 15.41 -4.14 14.82
N ALA A 47 15.76 -3.57 15.97
CA ALA A 47 16.77 -2.55 16.13
C ALA A 47 18.15 -3.21 16.34
N ASP A 48 18.41 -4.36 15.73
CA ASP A 48 19.80 -4.71 15.43
C ASP A 48 20.25 -3.81 14.28
N ILE A 49 20.87 -2.71 14.68
CA ILE A 49 21.80 -1.95 13.87
C ILE A 49 22.96 -2.92 13.57
N PHE A 50 22.76 -3.80 12.59
CA PHE A 50 23.86 -4.47 11.92
C PHE A 50 24.59 -3.38 11.14
N VAL A 51 25.51 -2.73 11.84
CA VAL A 51 26.62 -2.03 11.23
C VAL A 51 27.35 -3.11 10.44
N ASP A 52 27.39 -2.97 9.12
CA ASP A 52 28.17 -3.91 8.31
C ASP A 52 29.60 -3.92 8.87
N GLY A 53 30.16 -5.11 9.08
CA GLY A 53 31.33 -5.37 9.93
C GLY A 53 32.63 -4.68 9.51
N GLN A 54 32.57 -3.74 8.56
CA GLN A 54 33.65 -2.88 8.11
C GLN A 54 33.09 -1.47 7.76
N GLY A 55 32.88 -0.59 8.74
CA GLY A 55 32.87 0.86 8.47
C GLY A 55 31.66 1.72 8.87
N GLY A 56 30.75 1.30 9.75
CA GLY A 56 29.84 2.26 10.41
C GLY A 56 28.63 2.77 9.59
N CYS A 57 28.46 2.35 8.34
CA CYS A 57 27.35 2.79 7.46
C CYS A 57 26.19 1.77 7.42
N LEU A 58 25.01 2.23 6.99
CA LEU A 58 23.76 1.45 6.94
C LEU A 58 23.56 0.73 5.59
N SER A 59 22.85 -0.40 5.62
CA SER A 59 22.35 -1.05 4.40
C SER A 59 21.16 -0.30 3.79
N TRP A 60 20.90 -0.48 2.49
CA TRP A 60 19.84 0.27 1.78
C TRP A 60 18.42 -0.04 2.30
N HIS A 61 18.19 -1.26 2.78
CA HIS A 61 16.89 -1.72 3.24
C HIS A 61 16.58 -1.29 4.68
N LYS A 62 17.54 -0.73 5.43
CA LYS A 62 17.29 -0.24 6.79
C LYS A 62 16.38 0.99 6.75
N LEU A 63 15.35 0.95 7.58
CA LEU A 63 14.53 2.10 7.90
C LEU A 63 14.98 2.63 9.25
N VAL A 64 15.09 3.94 9.36
CA VAL A 64 15.23 4.62 10.65
C VAL A 64 14.10 5.62 10.67
N ALA A 65 13.25 5.57 11.70
CA ALA A 65 12.21 6.56 11.88
C ALA A 65 12.85 7.95 12.07
N PRO A 66 12.60 8.93 11.18
CA PRO A 66 12.96 10.31 11.44
C PRO A 66 12.41 10.78 12.80
N ALA A 67 13.20 11.58 13.52
CA ALA A 67 12.70 12.29 14.68
C ALA A 67 11.44 13.11 14.29
N ASN A 68 10.40 13.07 15.14
CA ASN A 68 9.14 13.80 14.98
C ASN A 68 8.17 13.28 13.90
N ASN A 69 8.30 12.03 13.46
CA ASN A 69 7.29 11.41 12.60
C ASN A 69 5.94 11.19 13.30
N ASN A 70 5.98 10.87 14.59
CA ASN A 70 4.81 10.87 15.47
C ASN A 70 4.66 12.27 16.07
N LYS A 71 3.52 12.93 15.89
CA LYS A 71 3.23 14.21 16.55
C LYS A 71 1.93 14.10 17.34
N PRO A 72 1.90 14.51 18.62
CA PRO A 72 0.66 14.50 19.40
C PRO A 72 -0.48 15.32 18.78
N SER A 73 -0.16 16.27 17.89
CA SER A 73 -1.13 17.08 17.16
C SER A 73 -1.83 16.35 16.00
N CYS A 74 -1.42 15.12 15.67
CA CYS A 74 -2.03 14.32 14.62
C CYS A 74 -3.23 13.59 15.23
N VAL A 75 -4.39 14.22 15.09
CA VAL A 75 -5.67 13.78 15.66
C VAL A 75 -6.65 13.57 14.52
N ALA A 76 -7.58 12.62 14.71
CA ALA A 76 -8.65 12.37 13.77
C ALA A 76 -9.45 13.65 13.47
N GLU A 77 -9.94 13.78 12.23
CA GLU A 77 -10.93 14.79 11.90
C GLU A 77 -12.26 14.51 12.64
N ALA A 78 -13.08 15.55 12.79
CA ALA A 78 -14.28 15.49 13.63
C ALA A 78 -15.33 14.47 13.15
N ASP A 79 -15.34 14.18 11.85
CA ASP A 79 -16.23 13.23 11.21
C ASP A 79 -15.56 11.86 10.98
N GLU A 80 -14.26 11.70 11.20
CA GLU A 80 -13.59 10.40 11.08
C GLU A 80 -14.05 9.43 12.17
N TYR A 81 -14.11 8.14 11.84
CA TYR A 81 -14.40 7.09 12.80
C TYR A 81 -13.26 6.97 13.81
N GLN A 82 -13.58 6.91 15.10
CA GLN A 82 -12.60 6.86 16.18
C GLN A 82 -12.87 5.64 17.07
N PRO A 83 -12.34 4.45 16.72
CA PRO A 83 -12.63 3.21 17.46
C PRO A 83 -12.15 3.26 18.92
N ALA A 84 -11.17 4.11 19.26
CA ALA A 84 -10.73 4.32 20.64
C ALA A 84 -11.59 5.35 21.42
N ASN A 85 -12.53 6.02 20.75
CA ASN A 85 -13.32 7.14 21.28
C ASN A 85 -14.75 7.16 20.70
N THR A 86 -15.35 5.98 20.50
CA THR A 86 -16.67 5.81 19.87
C THR A 86 -17.81 6.53 20.59
N ALA A 87 -17.66 6.78 21.90
CA ALA A 87 -18.62 7.58 22.67
C ALA A 87 -18.73 9.04 22.21
N ASN A 88 -17.74 9.56 21.48
CA ASN A 88 -17.65 10.96 21.07
C ASN A 88 -17.47 11.15 19.56
N ASP A 89 -17.45 10.08 18.76
CA ASP A 89 -17.45 10.21 17.31
C ASP A 89 -18.90 10.34 16.78
N THR A 90 -19.01 10.56 15.47
CA THR A 90 -20.31 10.79 14.80
C THR A 90 -20.90 9.50 14.21
N TRP A 91 -20.29 8.35 14.47
CA TRP A 91 -20.66 7.09 13.86
C TRP A 91 -21.69 6.33 14.71
N PRO A 92 -22.71 5.71 14.09
CA PRO A 92 -23.56 4.76 14.80
C PRO A 92 -22.74 3.58 15.31
N ALA A 93 -23.16 3.00 16.43
CA ALA A 93 -22.49 1.84 17.00
C ALA A 93 -22.46 0.67 16.01
N CYS A 94 -21.32 -0.01 15.93
CA CYS A 94 -21.04 -1.06 14.94
C CYS A 94 -20.04 -2.09 15.48
N ILE A 95 -19.82 -3.15 14.70
CA ILE A 95 -18.95 -4.26 15.10
C ILE A 95 -17.49 -3.87 15.44
N SER A 96 -16.97 -2.77 14.89
CA SER A 96 -15.57 -2.34 15.09
C SER A 96 -15.33 -1.51 16.36
N ASP A 97 -16.38 -1.22 17.15
CA ASP A 97 -16.30 -0.30 18.30
C ASP A 97 -15.46 -0.83 19.47
N ASP A 98 -15.14 -2.13 19.45
CA ASP A 98 -14.21 -2.76 20.39
C ASP A 98 -12.73 -2.60 19.95
N ASN A 99 -12.48 -1.76 18.95
CA ASN A 99 -11.16 -1.46 18.41
C ASN A 99 -10.45 -2.67 17.79
N THR A 100 -11.21 -3.68 17.36
CA THR A 100 -10.72 -4.92 16.77
C THR A 100 -11.30 -5.13 15.37
N TYR A 101 -10.50 -5.73 14.47
CA TYR A 101 -11.02 -6.11 13.15
C TYR A 101 -11.79 -7.43 13.24
N HIS A 102 -13.07 -7.40 12.87
CA HIS A 102 -13.94 -8.57 12.82
C HIS A 102 -14.09 -9.07 11.39
N ARG A 103 -13.54 -10.26 11.11
CA ARG A 103 -13.58 -10.85 9.77
C ARG A 103 -15.00 -11.11 9.30
N VAL A 104 -15.23 -10.93 8.00
CA VAL A 104 -16.48 -11.30 7.34
C VAL A 104 -16.50 -12.82 7.09
N LEU A 105 -15.40 -13.36 6.60
CA LEU A 105 -15.20 -14.78 6.32
C LEU A 105 -14.09 -15.36 7.21
N PRO A 106 -14.14 -16.68 7.50
CA PRO A 106 -13.11 -17.34 8.29
C PRO A 106 -11.73 -17.28 7.59
N ASP A 107 -11.73 -17.44 6.26
CA ASP A 107 -10.53 -17.54 5.43
C ASP A 107 -10.34 -16.28 4.58
N ILE A 108 -9.10 -15.76 4.54
CA ILE A 108 -8.73 -14.58 3.78
C ILE A 108 -7.53 -14.90 2.87
N SER A 109 -7.76 -15.19 1.60
CA SER A 109 -6.70 -15.62 0.67
C SER A 109 -5.58 -14.58 0.48
N SER A 110 -5.88 -13.29 0.68
CA SER A 110 -4.91 -12.20 0.60
C SER A 110 -3.82 -12.25 1.67
N ILE A 111 -4.03 -12.99 2.79
CA ILE A 111 -2.97 -13.24 3.80
C ILE A 111 -1.78 -13.99 3.17
N ALA A 112 -2.05 -15.01 2.35
CA ALA A 112 -0.99 -15.78 1.69
C ALA A 112 -0.14 -14.91 0.74
N ARG A 113 -0.74 -13.90 0.11
CA ARG A 113 -0.04 -12.97 -0.78
C ARG A 113 0.92 -12.06 -0.02
N VAL A 114 0.52 -11.60 1.17
CA VAL A 114 1.42 -10.84 2.05
C VAL A 114 2.52 -11.75 2.61
N ALA A 115 2.22 -13.01 2.92
CA ALA A 115 3.25 -13.99 3.28
C ALA A 115 4.25 -14.21 2.14
N GLY A 116 3.79 -14.30 0.89
CA GLY A 116 4.64 -14.36 -0.29
C GLY A 116 5.55 -13.14 -0.43
N PHE A 117 5.05 -11.94 -0.15
CA PHE A 117 5.87 -10.72 -0.09
C PHE A 117 6.97 -10.82 0.97
N GLU A 118 6.63 -11.23 2.19
CA GLU A 118 7.63 -11.40 3.26
C GLU A 118 8.68 -12.48 2.90
N GLY A 119 8.27 -13.56 2.22
CA GLY A 119 9.19 -14.59 1.72
C GLY A 119 10.16 -14.06 0.65
N ILE A 120 9.69 -13.23 -0.26
CA ILE A 120 10.54 -12.53 -1.26
C ILE A 120 11.53 -11.59 -0.56
N VAL A 121 11.04 -10.79 0.39
CA VAL A 121 11.88 -9.87 1.18
C VAL A 121 12.94 -10.65 1.96
N ALA A 122 12.58 -11.75 2.61
CA ALA A 122 13.52 -12.58 3.36
C ALA A 122 14.66 -13.13 2.47
N LYS A 123 14.36 -13.47 1.22
CA LYS A 123 15.37 -13.94 0.26
C LYS A 123 16.30 -12.83 -0.22
N LEU A 124 15.73 -11.68 -0.57
CA LEU A 124 16.43 -10.62 -1.30
C LEU A 124 17.07 -9.54 -0.39
N LEU A 125 16.53 -9.31 0.82
CA LEU A 125 16.87 -8.15 1.64
C LEU A 125 17.51 -8.51 2.99
N VAL A 126 17.18 -9.66 3.58
CA VAL A 126 17.56 -10.00 4.96
C VAL A 126 18.98 -10.59 5.02
N GLY A 127 19.77 -10.14 6.00
CA GLY A 127 21.00 -10.80 6.45
C GLY A 127 22.34 -10.19 5.99
N ALA A 128 22.43 -8.86 5.83
CA ALA A 128 23.64 -8.14 5.37
C ALA A 128 24.27 -8.66 4.06
N LYS A 129 23.62 -9.62 3.38
CA LYS A 129 24.11 -10.24 2.15
C LYS A 129 23.71 -9.42 0.93
N ASN A 130 24.61 -9.34 -0.04
CA ASN A 130 24.25 -9.01 -1.41
C ASN A 130 23.46 -10.21 -1.99
N PRO A 131 22.24 -10.01 -2.51
CA PRO A 131 21.47 -11.13 -3.06
C PRO A 131 22.16 -11.70 -4.30
N THR A 132 22.19 -13.02 -4.38
CA THR A 132 22.77 -13.76 -5.50
C THR A 132 21.76 -13.93 -6.64
N ALA A 133 22.22 -14.26 -7.84
CA ALA A 133 21.35 -14.61 -8.96
C ALA A 133 20.32 -15.71 -8.59
N GLN A 134 20.72 -16.70 -7.80
CA GLN A 134 19.82 -17.76 -7.34
C GLN A 134 18.76 -17.25 -6.37
N ASP A 135 19.08 -16.27 -5.51
CA ASP A 135 18.07 -15.66 -4.62
C ASP A 135 16.92 -15.02 -5.43
N PHE A 136 17.21 -14.43 -6.60
CA PHE A 136 16.19 -13.90 -7.52
C PHE A 136 15.37 -14.98 -8.19
N VAL A 137 15.98 -16.08 -8.61
CA VAL A 137 15.27 -17.25 -9.17
C VAL A 137 14.30 -17.80 -8.13
N ASP A 138 14.78 -18.01 -6.91
CA ASP A 138 13.96 -18.50 -5.81
C ASP A 138 12.83 -17.54 -5.42
N ALA A 139 13.12 -16.24 -5.37
CA ALA A 139 12.11 -15.22 -5.09
C ALA A 139 11.06 -15.14 -6.21
N ARG A 140 11.46 -15.38 -7.47
CA ARG A 140 10.53 -15.44 -8.60
C ARG A 140 9.57 -16.63 -8.49
N VAL A 141 10.02 -17.76 -7.96
CA VAL A 141 9.15 -18.92 -7.69
C VAL A 141 8.01 -18.52 -6.74
N ILE A 142 8.32 -17.85 -5.63
CA ILE A 142 7.31 -17.34 -4.68
C ILE A 142 6.37 -16.35 -5.36
N TYR A 143 6.91 -15.41 -6.13
CA TYR A 143 6.11 -14.39 -6.82
C TYR A 143 5.10 -15.01 -7.80
N SER A 144 5.51 -16.05 -8.53
CA SER A 144 4.72 -16.71 -9.57
C SER A 144 3.93 -17.93 -9.08
N GLU A 145 3.77 -18.12 -7.77
CA GLU A 145 2.86 -19.15 -7.25
C GLU A 145 1.44 -18.98 -7.83
N PRO A 146 0.74 -20.10 -8.16
CA PRO A 146 -0.64 -20.05 -8.63
C PRO A 146 -1.54 -19.25 -7.67
N GLU A 147 -2.34 -18.32 -8.20
CA GLU A 147 -3.16 -17.37 -7.42
C GLU A 147 -2.40 -16.46 -6.44
N GLY A 148 -1.06 -16.44 -6.54
CA GLY A 148 -0.14 -15.63 -5.77
C GLY A 148 -0.02 -14.19 -6.26
N LEU A 149 1.12 -13.56 -6.00
CA LEU A 149 1.35 -12.14 -6.27
C LEU A 149 1.28 -11.80 -7.76
N ASP A 150 1.95 -12.57 -8.64
CA ASP A 150 1.99 -12.28 -10.09
C ASP A 150 0.60 -12.19 -10.70
N SER A 151 -0.24 -13.18 -10.37
CA SER A 151 -1.61 -13.24 -10.87
C SER A 151 -2.40 -11.97 -10.53
N ARG A 152 -2.24 -11.44 -9.31
CA ARG A 152 -2.98 -10.25 -8.86
C ARG A 152 -2.35 -8.97 -9.37
N VAL A 153 -1.04 -8.90 -9.45
CA VAL A 153 -0.32 -7.76 -10.05
C VAL A 153 -0.72 -7.59 -11.52
N SER A 154 -0.81 -8.68 -12.28
CA SER A 154 -1.13 -8.65 -13.72
C SER A 154 -2.56 -8.22 -14.08
N ARG A 155 -3.39 -7.91 -13.09
CA ARG A 155 -4.76 -7.41 -13.26
C ARG A 155 -5.14 -6.32 -12.26
N ARG A 156 -4.14 -5.75 -11.57
CA ARG A 156 -4.40 -4.75 -10.52
C ARG A 156 -4.80 -3.43 -11.17
N GLU A 157 -5.99 -2.97 -10.82
CA GLU A 157 -6.48 -1.64 -11.16
C GLU A 157 -6.35 -0.70 -9.95
N ASP A 158 -6.22 0.60 -10.23
CA ASP A 158 -6.23 1.65 -9.22
C ASP A 158 -7.59 2.38 -9.19
N GLU A 159 -8.40 2.09 -8.16
CA GLU A 159 -9.74 2.67 -7.98
C GLU A 159 -9.72 4.16 -7.63
N HIS A 160 -8.54 4.72 -7.41
CA HIS A 160 -8.33 6.17 -7.30
C HIS A 160 -8.50 6.91 -8.63
N VAL A 161 -8.36 6.20 -9.74
CA VAL A 161 -8.50 6.73 -11.10
C VAL A 161 -9.89 6.35 -11.60
N PRO A 162 -10.61 7.27 -12.28
CA PRO A 162 -11.92 6.95 -12.85
C PRO A 162 -11.90 5.67 -13.67
N ALA A 163 -13.00 4.91 -13.58
CA ALA A 163 -13.13 3.67 -14.34
C ALA A 163 -12.96 3.92 -15.84
N ALA A 164 -12.20 3.04 -16.48
CA ALA A 164 -12.07 3.03 -17.93
C ALA A 164 -13.30 2.39 -18.58
N ALA A 165 -13.38 2.45 -19.91
CA ALA A 165 -14.51 1.90 -20.67
C ALA A 165 -14.61 0.36 -20.61
N LYS A 166 -13.50 -0.32 -20.29
CA LYS A 166 -13.39 -1.77 -20.10
C LYS A 166 -12.64 -2.04 -18.80
N VAL A 167 -12.81 -3.23 -18.25
CA VAL A 167 -11.89 -3.72 -17.20
C VAL A 167 -10.52 -3.95 -17.83
N CYS A 168 -9.45 -3.69 -17.08
CA CYS A 168 -8.10 -3.71 -17.64
C CYS A 168 -7.65 -5.11 -18.11
N ALA A 169 -8.26 -6.17 -17.56
CA ALA A 169 -8.02 -7.55 -18.00
C ALA A 169 -8.49 -7.83 -19.44
N ASP A 170 -9.48 -7.08 -19.93
CA ASP A 170 -10.08 -7.26 -21.27
C ASP A 170 -9.52 -6.27 -22.31
N MET A 171 -8.52 -5.47 -21.92
CA MET A 171 -7.91 -4.46 -22.77
C MET A 171 -6.76 -5.02 -23.61
N THR A 172 -6.63 -4.50 -24.82
CA THR A 172 -5.40 -4.62 -25.62
C THR A 172 -4.26 -3.84 -24.98
N GLN A 173 -3.00 -4.14 -25.35
CA GLN A 173 -1.85 -3.40 -24.81
C GLN A 173 -1.94 -1.89 -25.07
N SER A 174 -2.39 -1.46 -26.26
CA SER A 174 -2.57 -0.04 -26.57
C SER A 174 -3.64 0.64 -25.70
N GLU A 175 -4.69 -0.10 -25.32
CA GLU A 175 -5.71 0.40 -24.39
C GLU A 175 -5.17 0.46 -22.96
N ILE A 176 -4.38 -0.53 -22.53
CA ILE A 176 -3.68 -0.54 -21.24
C ILE A 176 -2.74 0.67 -21.14
N ASP A 177 -1.95 0.93 -22.18
CA ASP A 177 -1.02 2.06 -22.21
C ASP A 177 -1.75 3.40 -22.16
N ALA A 178 -2.89 3.52 -22.86
CA ALA A 178 -3.74 4.71 -22.82
C ALA A 178 -4.44 4.91 -21.45
N ASN A 179 -4.56 3.86 -20.65
CA ASN A 179 -5.17 3.86 -19.32
C ASN A 179 -4.16 3.50 -18.22
N ALA A 180 -2.87 3.82 -18.42
CA ALA A 180 -1.77 3.31 -17.60
C ALA A 180 -1.89 3.60 -16.09
N GLU A 181 -2.53 4.71 -15.70
CA GLU A 181 -2.79 5.03 -14.29
C GLU A 181 -3.89 4.15 -13.69
N ARG A 182 -4.96 3.87 -14.46
CA ARG A 182 -6.04 2.97 -14.03
C ARG A 182 -5.58 1.51 -14.03
N CYS A 183 -4.89 1.08 -15.09
CA CYS A 183 -4.37 -0.28 -15.27
C CYS A 183 -2.95 -0.43 -14.68
N VAL A 184 -2.74 0.13 -13.48
CA VAL A 184 -1.41 0.30 -12.88
C VAL A 184 -0.61 -1.00 -12.76
N GLY A 185 -1.31 -2.12 -12.49
CA GLY A 185 -0.71 -3.44 -12.40
C GLY A 185 -0.02 -3.84 -13.68
N GLN A 186 -0.74 -3.82 -14.81
CA GLN A 186 -0.25 -4.26 -16.12
C GLN A 186 0.69 -3.24 -16.77
N ALA A 187 0.36 -1.94 -16.66
CA ALA A 187 1.11 -0.89 -17.35
C ALA A 187 2.42 -0.52 -16.66
N GLN A 188 2.49 -0.66 -15.32
CA GLN A 188 3.60 -0.08 -14.54
C GLN A 188 4.26 -1.09 -13.59
N ILE A 189 3.49 -1.76 -12.73
CA ILE A 189 4.07 -2.62 -11.67
C ILE A 189 4.62 -3.92 -12.25
N GLN A 190 3.85 -4.63 -13.07
CA GLN A 190 4.26 -5.93 -13.62
C GLN A 190 5.51 -5.83 -14.51
N PRO A 191 5.62 -4.88 -15.46
CA PRO A 191 6.82 -4.74 -16.28
C PRO A 191 8.06 -4.44 -15.43
N LEU A 192 7.91 -3.60 -14.40
CA LEU A 192 8.97 -3.27 -13.45
C LEU A 192 9.45 -4.50 -12.68
N LEU A 193 8.53 -5.31 -12.13
CA LEU A 193 8.86 -6.53 -11.40
C LEU A 193 9.48 -7.59 -12.32
N ASN A 194 8.87 -7.86 -13.48
CA ASN A 194 9.37 -8.86 -14.43
C ASN A 194 10.79 -8.54 -14.89
N LYS A 195 11.08 -7.26 -15.20
CA LYS A 195 12.42 -6.84 -15.56
C LYS A 195 13.41 -7.01 -14.40
N ALA A 196 13.04 -6.58 -13.19
CA ALA A 196 13.93 -6.68 -12.03
C ALA A 196 14.25 -8.13 -11.64
N PHE A 197 13.27 -9.04 -11.70
CA PHE A 197 13.51 -10.48 -11.49
C PHE A 197 14.43 -11.06 -12.57
N ALA A 198 14.20 -10.74 -13.84
CA ALA A 198 15.01 -11.26 -14.94
C ALA A 198 16.46 -10.75 -14.86
N ASP A 199 16.66 -9.45 -14.64
CA ASP A 199 18.00 -8.87 -14.51
C ASP A 199 18.74 -9.39 -13.28
N GLY A 200 18.05 -9.47 -12.13
CA GLY A 200 18.63 -10.01 -10.90
C GLY A 200 19.03 -11.49 -11.03
N ALA A 201 18.22 -12.31 -11.72
CA ALA A 201 18.54 -13.70 -12.01
C ALA A 201 19.75 -13.86 -12.98
N ASN A 202 20.07 -12.83 -13.76
CA ASN A 202 21.27 -12.77 -14.58
C ASN A 202 22.48 -12.16 -13.84
N GLY A 203 22.34 -11.86 -12.54
CA GLY A 203 23.39 -11.25 -11.73
C GLY A 203 23.65 -9.77 -12.04
N LEU A 204 22.73 -9.10 -12.74
CA LEU A 204 22.85 -7.67 -13.06
C LEU A 204 22.31 -6.84 -11.90
N GLU A 205 23.10 -5.88 -11.43
CA GLU A 205 22.73 -4.89 -10.41
C GLU A 205 21.82 -5.44 -9.28
N PRO A 206 22.26 -6.48 -8.54
CA PRO A 206 21.40 -7.22 -7.63
C PRO A 206 20.76 -6.35 -6.55
N LEU A 207 21.48 -5.36 -6.00
CA LEU A 207 20.91 -4.48 -4.99
C LEU A 207 19.80 -3.58 -5.56
N ASP A 208 20.03 -3.02 -6.74
CA ASP A 208 19.06 -2.14 -7.40
C ASP A 208 17.80 -2.92 -7.80
N ASN A 209 17.95 -4.15 -8.29
CA ASN A 209 16.81 -4.98 -8.67
C ASN A 209 16.04 -5.50 -7.45
N ALA A 210 16.71 -5.79 -6.33
CA ALA A 210 16.02 -6.08 -5.07
C ALA A 210 15.19 -4.87 -4.60
N ALA A 211 15.73 -3.66 -4.71
CA ALA A 211 15.01 -2.43 -4.38
C ALA A 211 13.80 -2.17 -5.31
N ARG A 212 13.93 -2.45 -6.62
CA ARG A 212 12.79 -2.39 -7.56
C ARG A 212 11.68 -3.35 -7.15
N ILE A 213 12.03 -4.58 -6.78
CA ILE A 213 11.05 -5.60 -6.37
C ILE A 213 10.36 -5.21 -5.07
N GLU A 214 11.12 -4.78 -4.04
CA GLU A 214 10.56 -4.32 -2.77
C GLU A 214 9.57 -3.16 -3.01
N ALA A 215 10.02 -2.09 -3.68
CA ALA A 215 9.21 -0.90 -3.89
C ALA A 215 7.99 -1.17 -4.80
N GLY A 216 8.14 -2.00 -5.84
CA GLY A 216 7.05 -2.40 -6.71
C GLY A 216 5.97 -3.21 -5.98
N LEU A 217 6.37 -4.14 -5.10
CA LEU A 217 5.40 -4.90 -4.30
C LEU A 217 4.77 -4.06 -3.19
N LEU A 218 5.49 -3.13 -2.56
CA LEU A 218 4.89 -2.16 -1.62
C LEU A 218 3.85 -1.27 -2.32
N TRP A 219 4.11 -0.83 -3.55
CA TRP A 219 3.12 -0.12 -4.36
C TRP A 219 1.89 -1.00 -4.63
N PHE A 220 2.08 -2.26 -5.02
CA PHE A 220 0.98 -3.20 -5.18
C PHE A 220 0.14 -3.37 -3.90
N LEU A 221 0.76 -3.50 -2.74
CA LEU A 221 0.04 -3.63 -1.45
C LEU A 221 -0.75 -2.36 -1.12
N TYR A 222 -0.19 -1.17 -1.37
CA TYR A 222 -0.90 0.11 -1.22
C TYR A 222 -2.16 0.17 -2.09
N VAL A 223 -2.03 -0.07 -3.40
CA VAL A 223 -3.18 -0.02 -4.32
C VAL A 223 -4.21 -1.10 -3.98
N SER A 224 -3.74 -2.30 -3.62
CA SER A 224 -4.63 -3.41 -3.26
C SER A 224 -5.43 -3.11 -2.00
N THR A 225 -4.82 -2.50 -0.98
CA THR A 225 -5.54 -2.12 0.24
C THR A 225 -6.74 -1.22 -0.08
N TYR A 226 -6.53 -0.17 -0.88
CA TYR A 226 -7.62 0.74 -1.28
C TYR A 226 -8.63 0.07 -2.20
N LYS A 227 -8.17 -0.64 -3.25
CA LYS A 227 -9.04 -1.28 -4.23
C LYS A 227 -10.03 -2.23 -3.55
N GLU A 228 -9.56 -3.09 -2.65
CA GLU A 228 -10.43 -4.08 -2.01
C GLU A 228 -11.43 -3.42 -1.04
N ALA A 229 -11.05 -2.32 -0.38
CA ALA A 229 -12.00 -1.55 0.44
C ALA A 229 -13.10 -0.93 -0.44
N PHE A 230 -12.73 -0.40 -1.59
CA PHE A 230 -13.67 0.16 -2.56
C PHE A 230 -14.61 -0.90 -3.12
N THR A 231 -14.07 -2.05 -3.58
CA THR A 231 -14.87 -3.14 -4.16
C THR A 231 -15.70 -3.90 -3.12
N CYS A 232 -15.40 -3.75 -1.82
CA CYS A 232 -16.25 -4.25 -0.74
C CYS A 232 -17.70 -3.73 -0.79
N THR A 233 -17.94 -2.62 -1.50
CA THR A 233 -19.31 -2.17 -1.87
C THR A 233 -20.12 -3.30 -2.52
N ASN A 234 -19.51 -4.03 -3.45
CA ASN A 234 -20.18 -5.05 -4.27
C ASN A 234 -19.85 -6.47 -3.83
N VAL A 235 -18.72 -6.68 -3.16
CA VAL A 235 -18.25 -8.01 -2.76
C VAL A 235 -17.76 -7.97 -1.32
N THR A 236 -18.59 -8.39 -0.37
CA THR A 236 -18.34 -8.23 1.06
C THR A 236 -17.00 -8.81 1.53
N LYS A 237 -16.54 -9.92 0.93
CA LYS A 237 -15.23 -10.53 1.26
C LYS A 237 -14.03 -9.64 0.93
N ASP A 238 -14.19 -8.64 0.08
CA ASP A 238 -13.10 -7.73 -0.27
C ASP A 238 -12.74 -6.79 0.91
N CYS A 239 -13.64 -6.59 1.88
CA CYS A 239 -13.29 -5.91 3.15
C CYS A 239 -12.16 -6.66 3.87
N ASP A 240 -12.26 -7.99 3.96
CA ASP A 240 -11.23 -8.84 4.55
C ASP A 240 -9.93 -8.80 3.74
N SER A 241 -10.02 -8.75 2.40
CA SER A 241 -8.85 -8.59 1.54
C SER A 241 -8.15 -7.25 1.75
N SER A 242 -8.90 -6.16 1.93
CA SER A 242 -8.32 -4.84 2.24
C SER A 242 -7.52 -4.88 3.54
N TYR A 243 -8.13 -5.39 4.62
CA TYR A 243 -7.46 -5.60 5.89
C TYR A 243 -6.20 -6.45 5.73
N ALA A 244 -6.29 -7.57 5.02
CA ALA A 244 -5.17 -8.48 4.84
C ALA A 244 -4.05 -7.90 3.97
N TYR A 245 -4.33 -7.17 2.89
CA TYR A 245 -3.27 -6.56 2.06
C TYR A 245 -2.44 -5.53 2.83
N TYR A 246 -3.05 -4.81 3.78
CA TYR A 246 -2.32 -3.89 4.63
C TYR A 246 -1.58 -4.62 5.76
N THR A 247 -2.30 -5.41 6.56
CA THR A 247 -1.81 -5.96 7.84
C THR A 247 -1.12 -7.32 7.72
N GLY A 248 -1.34 -8.04 6.62
CA GLY A 248 -1.04 -9.47 6.52
C GLY A 248 -1.92 -10.36 7.40
N GLY A 249 -3.09 -9.87 7.82
CA GLY A 249 -4.03 -10.61 8.67
C GLY A 249 -3.80 -10.43 10.17
N GLU A 250 -2.83 -9.60 10.56
CA GLU A 250 -2.41 -9.34 11.94
C GLU A 250 -3.27 -8.27 12.63
N ALA A 251 -3.43 -8.41 13.95
CA ALA A 251 -4.08 -7.39 14.78
C ALA A 251 -3.28 -6.07 14.83
N ARG A 252 -3.90 -5.01 15.36
CA ARG A 252 -3.35 -3.64 15.44
C ARG A 252 -1.93 -3.56 15.99
N ALA A 253 -1.60 -4.32 17.03
CA ALA A 253 -0.25 -4.28 17.62
C ALA A 253 0.83 -4.88 16.69
N GLY A 254 0.40 -5.72 15.74
CA GLY A 254 1.24 -6.42 14.78
C GLY A 254 1.17 -5.79 13.39
N GLY A 255 1.45 -6.61 12.38
CA GLY A 255 1.46 -6.19 10.98
C GLY A 255 2.66 -6.76 10.22
N LYS A 256 2.37 -7.32 9.06
CA LYS A 256 3.30 -7.76 8.00
C LYS A 256 3.09 -6.90 6.76
N GLY A 257 3.90 -7.10 5.72
CA GLY A 257 3.78 -6.36 4.47
C GLY A 257 3.89 -4.86 4.70
N LEU A 258 3.00 -4.10 4.07
CA LEU A 258 2.99 -2.65 4.17
C LEU A 258 2.81 -2.14 5.61
N ALA A 259 1.99 -2.79 6.44
CA ALA A 259 1.81 -2.40 7.84
C ALA A 259 3.12 -2.43 8.63
N ARG A 260 3.98 -3.43 8.42
CA ARG A 260 5.30 -3.51 9.07
C ARG A 260 6.14 -2.28 8.75
N TYR A 261 6.25 -1.94 7.47
CA TYR A 261 7.02 -0.79 7.00
C TYR A 261 6.49 0.51 7.62
N VAL A 262 5.17 0.75 7.52
CA VAL A 262 4.56 1.97 8.06
C VAL A 262 4.75 2.06 9.56
N ARG A 263 4.54 0.97 10.31
CA ARG A 263 4.71 0.92 11.77
C ARG A 263 6.14 1.22 12.20
N GLU A 264 7.13 0.72 11.44
CA GLU A 264 8.56 0.96 11.70
C GLU A 264 8.94 2.44 11.58
N VAL A 265 8.32 3.19 10.65
CA VAL A 265 8.60 4.63 10.48
C VAL A 265 7.67 5.55 11.28
N SER A 266 6.46 5.08 11.62
CA SER A 266 5.48 5.78 12.44
C SER A 266 4.36 4.85 12.91
N THR A 267 4.39 4.49 14.19
CA THR A 267 3.28 3.79 14.85
C THR A 267 1.97 4.57 14.77
N GLN A 268 2.03 5.90 14.87
CA GLN A 268 0.84 6.74 14.74
C GLN A 268 0.22 6.64 13.34
N ALA A 269 1.00 6.69 12.26
CA ALA A 269 0.46 6.52 10.92
C ALA A 269 -0.13 5.12 10.71
N HIS A 270 0.51 4.09 11.29
CA HIS A 270 -0.02 2.73 11.28
C HIS A 270 -1.38 2.65 11.98
N ASP A 271 -1.50 3.20 13.18
CA ASP A 271 -2.75 3.24 13.94
C ASP A 271 -3.86 3.96 13.17
N ARG A 272 -3.55 5.07 12.48
CA ARG A 272 -4.52 5.80 11.65
C ARG A 272 -4.97 5.01 10.43
N VAL A 273 -4.09 4.23 9.80
CA VAL A 273 -4.51 3.31 8.72
C VAL A 273 -5.42 2.22 9.29
N PHE A 274 -5.07 1.67 10.45
CA PHE A 274 -5.90 0.66 11.11
C PHE A 274 -7.29 1.23 11.47
N ASP A 275 -7.37 2.47 11.98
CA ASP A 275 -8.64 3.16 12.23
C ASP A 275 -9.48 3.28 10.95
N GLY A 276 -8.86 3.64 9.82
CA GLY A 276 -9.54 3.69 8.52
C GLY A 276 -10.06 2.32 8.04
N ILE A 277 -9.30 1.25 8.25
CA ILE A 277 -9.75 -0.13 7.97
C ILE A 277 -10.93 -0.51 8.86
N LEU A 278 -10.90 -0.14 10.14
CA LEU A 278 -12.03 -0.35 11.06
C LEU A 278 -13.25 0.47 10.65
N ALA A 279 -13.06 1.69 10.12
CA ALA A 279 -14.13 2.52 9.57
C ALA A 279 -14.81 1.83 8.37
N VAL A 280 -14.03 1.25 7.46
CA VAL A 280 -14.56 0.46 6.33
C VAL A 280 -15.37 -0.73 6.84
N ARG A 281 -14.85 -1.46 7.84
CA ARG A 281 -15.57 -2.60 8.41
C ARG A 281 -16.84 -2.20 9.15
N CYS A 282 -16.80 -1.07 9.87
CA CYS A 282 -17.93 -0.48 10.59
C CYS A 282 -19.03 -0.06 9.62
N TRP A 283 -18.67 0.68 8.57
CA TRP A 283 -19.60 1.04 7.49
C TRP A 283 -20.30 -0.20 6.93
N ARG A 284 -19.54 -1.28 6.67
CA ARG A 284 -20.10 -2.49 6.09
C ARG A 284 -21.00 -3.29 7.02
N ASP A 285 -20.81 -3.13 8.33
CA ASP A 285 -21.73 -3.67 9.34
C ASP A 285 -23.05 -2.89 9.36
N LEU A 286 -22.96 -1.56 9.31
CA LEU A 286 -24.12 -0.66 9.32
C LEU A 286 -24.97 -0.74 8.05
N ASP A 287 -24.34 -1.04 6.92
CA ASP A 287 -25.00 -1.20 5.63
C ASP A 287 -24.57 -2.55 5.05
N PRO A 288 -25.25 -3.66 5.37
CA PRO A 288 -24.85 -5.02 4.97
C PRO A 288 -25.37 -5.44 3.58
N ASP A 289 -26.20 -4.64 2.92
CA ASP A 289 -26.79 -4.96 1.61
C ASP A 289 -25.72 -5.17 0.54
N VAL A 290 -25.99 -6.00 -0.48
CA VAL A 290 -25.09 -6.21 -1.63
C VAL A 290 -25.85 -5.92 -2.93
N PRO A 291 -25.48 -4.87 -3.69
CA PRO A 291 -24.48 -3.86 -3.35
C PRO A 291 -24.89 -2.99 -2.15
N ALA A 292 -23.88 -2.45 -1.44
CA ALA A 292 -24.06 -1.49 -0.36
C ALA A 292 -24.75 -0.21 -0.87
N LYS A 293 -25.60 0.40 -0.06
CA LYS A 293 -26.43 1.56 -0.43
C LYS A 293 -25.95 2.88 0.17
N ASP A 294 -25.35 2.87 1.36
CA ASP A 294 -24.79 4.05 2.02
C ASP A 294 -23.40 4.36 1.47
N THR A 295 -23.36 4.83 0.22
CA THR A 295 -22.10 5.19 -0.44
C THR A 295 -21.48 6.46 0.15
N ALA A 296 -22.25 7.30 0.83
CA ALA A 296 -21.72 8.49 1.48
C ALA A 296 -20.81 8.11 2.66
N ARG A 297 -21.27 7.22 3.54
CA ARG A 297 -20.47 6.70 4.65
C ARG A 297 -19.30 5.82 4.17
N ARG A 298 -19.50 5.07 3.08
CA ARG A 298 -18.39 4.40 2.39
C ARG A 298 -17.29 5.37 2.03
N ASP A 299 -17.63 6.44 1.31
CA ASP A 299 -16.66 7.38 0.78
C ASP A 299 -15.93 8.11 1.92
N GLN A 300 -16.62 8.37 3.03
CA GLN A 300 -16.02 8.88 4.27
C GLN A 300 -15.00 7.89 4.88
N ALA A 301 -15.34 6.60 5.01
CA ALA A 301 -14.40 5.57 5.48
C ALA A 301 -13.19 5.41 4.55
N LEU A 302 -13.42 5.40 3.24
CA LEU A 302 -12.35 5.30 2.24
C LEU A 302 -11.43 6.52 2.27
N ALA A 303 -11.97 7.74 2.43
CA ALA A 303 -11.18 8.96 2.54
C ALA A 303 -10.29 8.94 3.78
N GLN A 304 -10.82 8.52 4.93
CA GLN A 304 -10.04 8.34 6.16
C GLN A 304 -8.88 7.35 5.94
N MET A 305 -9.17 6.18 5.37
CA MET A 305 -8.17 5.14 5.12
C MET A 305 -7.11 5.60 4.10
N ASP A 306 -7.50 6.18 2.96
CA ASP A 306 -6.58 6.62 1.91
C ASP A 306 -5.66 7.74 2.42
N LYS A 307 -6.20 8.71 3.17
CA LYS A 307 -5.41 9.80 3.77
C LYS A 307 -4.29 9.24 4.66
N ALA A 308 -4.61 8.24 5.49
CA ALA A 308 -3.64 7.58 6.35
C ALA A 308 -2.63 6.71 5.56
N LEU A 309 -3.08 5.98 4.53
CA LEU A 309 -2.20 5.18 3.65
C LEU A 309 -1.19 6.06 2.92
N LEU A 310 -1.64 7.16 2.33
CA LEU A 310 -0.80 8.15 1.66
C LEU A 310 0.23 8.76 2.62
N ARG A 311 -0.17 9.09 3.85
CA ARG A 311 0.77 9.54 4.89
C ARG A 311 1.81 8.46 5.19
N GLY A 312 1.39 7.20 5.33
CA GLY A 312 2.30 6.07 5.54
C GLY A 312 3.35 5.96 4.43
N ILE A 313 2.93 5.98 3.16
CA ILE A 313 3.86 5.96 2.01
C ILE A 313 4.78 7.19 2.01
N ALA A 314 4.25 8.38 2.26
CA ALA A 314 5.05 9.61 2.34
C ALA A 314 6.12 9.54 3.46
N LEU A 315 5.77 8.96 4.61
CA LEU A 315 6.71 8.75 5.71
C LEU A 315 7.78 7.70 5.39
N LEU A 316 7.45 6.66 4.62
CA LEU A 316 8.45 5.71 4.11
C LEU A 316 9.45 6.38 3.18
N VAL A 317 8.96 7.17 2.21
CA VAL A 317 9.82 7.94 1.30
C VAL A 317 10.69 8.91 2.11
N LYS A 318 10.11 9.62 3.08
CA LYS A 318 10.82 10.55 3.98
C LYS A 318 11.90 9.84 4.79
N ALA A 319 11.59 8.70 5.37
CA ALA A 319 12.54 7.90 6.13
C ALA A 319 13.74 7.50 5.25
N ARG A 320 13.48 6.95 4.06
CA ARG A 320 14.53 6.56 3.10
C ARG A 320 15.43 7.74 2.73
N VAL A 321 14.88 8.91 2.39
CA VAL A 321 15.72 10.08 2.04
C VAL A 321 16.47 10.68 3.22
N SER A 322 15.97 10.51 4.45
CA SER A 322 16.63 11.04 5.66
C SER A 322 17.91 10.29 6.00
N VAL A 323 17.97 8.99 5.69
CA VAL A 323 19.12 8.13 6.00
C VAL A 323 20.10 7.97 4.84
N LEU A 324 19.83 8.52 3.65
CA LEU A 324 20.73 8.43 2.50
C LEU A 324 22.20 8.80 2.81
N PRO A 325 22.50 9.85 3.61
CA PRO A 325 23.88 10.17 3.98
C PRO A 325 24.56 9.09 4.84
N LEU A 326 23.79 8.30 5.57
CA LEU A 326 24.25 7.23 6.46
C LEU A 326 24.37 5.88 5.73
N ILE A 327 23.74 5.74 4.56
CA ILE A 327 23.80 4.51 3.76
C ILE A 327 25.17 4.41 3.08
N CYS A 328 25.72 3.20 3.11
CA CYS A 328 26.97 2.87 2.43
C CYS A 328 26.91 3.28 0.95
N GLU A 329 27.99 3.85 0.41
CA GLU A 329 27.96 4.44 -0.94
C GLU A 329 27.45 3.47 -2.02
N ALA A 330 27.91 2.22 -1.97
CA ALA A 330 27.48 1.15 -2.87
C ALA A 330 25.97 0.82 -2.79
N HIS A 331 25.30 1.20 -1.69
CA HIS A 331 23.90 0.90 -1.40
C HIS A 331 22.97 2.11 -1.67
N ARG A 332 23.53 3.31 -1.89
CA ARG A 332 22.74 4.53 -2.14
C ARG A 332 21.90 4.46 -3.41
N PRO A 333 22.35 3.88 -4.54
CA PRO A 333 21.52 3.74 -5.73
C PRO A 333 20.24 2.93 -5.46
N ALA A 334 20.36 1.77 -4.81
CA ALA A 334 19.21 0.93 -4.40
C ALA A 334 18.24 1.67 -3.47
N ALA A 335 18.75 2.39 -2.48
CA ALA A 335 17.89 3.21 -1.60
C ALA A 335 17.17 4.32 -2.37
N TRP A 336 17.86 4.94 -3.33
CA TRP A 336 17.28 5.98 -4.19
C TRP A 336 16.18 5.43 -5.11
N ILE A 337 16.37 4.26 -5.72
CA ILE A 337 15.35 3.57 -6.53
C ILE A 337 14.03 3.42 -5.77
N THR A 338 14.10 3.03 -4.49
CA THR A 338 12.91 2.92 -3.63
C THR A 338 12.19 4.27 -3.49
N VAL A 339 12.95 5.35 -3.28
CA VAL A 339 12.43 6.73 -3.22
C VAL A 339 11.76 7.13 -4.52
N GLN A 340 12.36 6.79 -5.67
CA GLN A 340 11.80 7.14 -6.98
C GLN A 340 10.49 6.42 -7.25
N ILE A 341 10.42 5.12 -6.95
CA ILE A 341 9.21 4.31 -7.20
C ILE A 341 8.09 4.74 -6.24
N LEU A 342 8.34 4.71 -4.93
CA LEU A 342 7.31 5.06 -3.94
C LEU A 342 6.94 6.54 -3.96
N GLY A 343 7.88 7.43 -4.31
CA GLY A 343 7.59 8.84 -4.49
C GLY A 343 6.67 9.13 -5.68
N ARG A 344 6.71 8.30 -6.74
CA ARG A 344 5.76 8.42 -7.87
C ARG A 344 4.34 8.00 -7.49
N VAL A 345 4.18 7.03 -6.59
CA VAL A 345 2.87 6.63 -6.06
C VAL A 345 2.11 7.83 -5.48
N LEU A 346 2.84 8.80 -4.93
CA LEU A 346 2.28 10.00 -4.31
C LEU A 346 1.85 11.08 -5.30
N ASP A 347 2.25 11.05 -6.59
CA ASP A 347 2.07 12.18 -7.52
C ASP A 347 0.59 12.55 -7.70
N ARG A 348 -0.31 11.57 -7.86
CA ARG A 348 -1.77 11.80 -7.99
C ARG A 348 -2.31 12.62 -6.81
N ALA A 349 -2.09 12.12 -5.59
CA ALA A 349 -2.58 12.75 -4.38
C ALA A 349 -1.88 14.08 -4.10
N ALA A 350 -0.59 14.18 -4.43
CA ALA A 350 0.16 15.43 -4.30
C ALA A 350 -0.42 16.51 -5.22
N ARG A 351 -0.69 16.19 -6.49
CA ARG A 351 -1.29 17.12 -7.46
C ARG A 351 -2.67 17.59 -7.05
N ALA A 352 -3.49 16.70 -6.50
CA ALA A 352 -4.82 17.04 -5.98
C ALA A 352 -4.75 18.05 -4.82
N ARG A 353 -3.66 18.06 -4.05
CA ARG A 353 -3.46 18.96 -2.91
C ARG A 353 -2.75 20.26 -3.27
N ASN A 354 -1.62 20.17 -3.97
CA ASN A 354 -0.79 21.32 -4.36
C ASN A 354 0.11 20.96 -5.55
N THR A 355 -0.24 21.45 -6.74
CA THR A 355 0.49 21.15 -7.98
C THR A 355 1.93 21.65 -7.96
N THR A 356 2.21 22.80 -7.35
CA THR A 356 3.58 23.35 -7.26
C THR A 356 4.50 22.47 -6.41
N LEU A 357 4.03 22.05 -5.23
CA LEU A 357 4.79 21.13 -4.38
C LEU A 357 4.90 19.74 -5.01
N ALA A 358 3.86 19.28 -5.71
CA ALA A 358 3.89 18.01 -6.43
C ALA A 358 4.96 18.02 -7.54
N ASP A 359 5.01 19.10 -8.34
CA ASP A 359 6.03 19.25 -9.39
C ASP A 359 7.44 19.36 -8.81
N LEU A 360 7.60 20.07 -7.69
CA LEU A 360 8.88 20.10 -6.97
C LEU A 360 9.31 18.69 -6.54
N LEU A 361 8.42 17.94 -5.88
CA LEU A 361 8.71 16.59 -5.42
C LEU A 361 9.04 15.67 -6.60
N LYS A 362 8.20 15.66 -7.64
CA LYS A 362 8.39 14.86 -8.86
C LYS A 362 9.72 15.14 -9.54
N ASN A 363 10.06 16.42 -9.72
CA ASN A 363 11.32 16.81 -10.34
C ASN A 363 12.52 16.42 -9.48
N ALA A 364 12.44 16.59 -8.16
CA ALA A 364 13.51 16.23 -7.24
C ALA A 364 13.80 14.72 -7.25
N ILE A 365 12.77 13.87 -7.29
CA ILE A 365 12.95 12.41 -7.32
C ILE A 365 13.20 11.84 -8.73
N ALA A 366 13.00 12.63 -9.80
CA ALA A 366 13.26 12.18 -11.17
C ALA A 366 14.76 12.05 -11.50
N SER A 367 15.65 12.64 -10.68
CA SER A 367 17.10 12.55 -10.86
C SER A 367 17.59 11.09 -10.87
N PRO A 368 18.48 10.68 -11.79
CA PRO A 368 19.01 9.31 -11.84
C PRO A 368 19.87 8.97 -10.60
N THR A 369 20.40 9.97 -9.91
CA THR A 369 21.21 9.81 -8.70
C THR A 369 20.62 10.61 -7.53
N PRO A 370 20.84 10.18 -6.28
CA PRO A 370 20.37 10.93 -5.11
C PRO A 370 21.01 12.32 -5.06
N PRO A 371 20.24 13.37 -4.72
CA PRO A 371 20.79 14.71 -4.59
C PRO A 371 21.73 14.80 -3.37
N SER A 372 22.64 15.76 -3.39
CA SER A 372 23.53 16.06 -2.25
C SER A 372 22.79 16.55 -1.00
N SER A 373 21.55 17.03 -1.16
CA SER A 373 20.67 17.44 -0.07
C SER A 373 19.24 16.96 -0.32
N THR A 374 18.60 16.41 0.71
CA THR A 374 17.22 15.89 0.65
C THR A 374 16.21 16.78 1.38
N VAL A 375 16.64 17.95 1.88
CA VAL A 375 15.81 18.85 2.72
C VAL A 375 14.53 19.29 1.98
N GLN A 376 14.64 19.64 0.70
CA GLN A 376 13.48 20.06 -0.08
C GLN A 376 12.48 18.92 -0.33
N ILE A 377 12.97 17.70 -0.51
CA ILE A 377 12.12 16.51 -0.66
C ILE A 377 11.34 16.28 0.64
N GLN A 378 12.03 16.31 1.78
CA GLN A 378 11.40 16.12 3.09
C GLN A 378 10.36 17.20 3.39
N ALA A 379 10.67 18.48 3.10
CA ALA A 379 9.74 19.58 3.29
C ALA A 379 8.51 19.47 2.37
N ALA A 380 8.70 19.07 1.11
CA ALA A 380 7.58 18.86 0.19
C ALA A 380 6.68 17.71 0.65
N LEU A 381 7.25 16.59 1.12
CA LEU A 381 6.48 15.48 1.68
C LEU A 381 5.66 15.90 2.91
N ASP A 382 6.25 16.67 3.83
CA ASP A 382 5.54 17.16 5.01
C ASP A 382 4.43 18.16 4.66
N GLY A 383 4.64 19.01 3.66
CA GLY A 383 3.64 19.99 3.20
C GLY A 383 2.49 19.37 2.39
N LEU A 384 2.78 18.32 1.62
CA LEU A 384 1.79 17.61 0.81
C LEU A 384 0.99 16.60 1.61
N PHE A 385 1.64 15.90 2.54
CA PHE A 385 1.07 14.82 3.32
C PHE A 385 1.19 15.14 4.81
N PRO A 386 0.44 16.15 5.31
CA PRO A 386 0.39 16.41 6.74
C PRO A 386 -0.19 15.19 7.46
N CYS A 387 -0.16 15.25 8.78
CA CYS A 387 -0.87 14.27 9.56
C CYS A 387 -2.35 14.20 9.16
N PRO A 388 -2.91 12.98 9.06
CA PRO A 388 -4.31 12.77 8.75
C PRO A 388 -5.20 13.33 9.85
#